data_AF-A0A5K0UZQ9-F1
#
_entry.id   AF-A0A5K0UZQ9-F1
#
_cell.length_a   1.000
_cell.length_b   1.000
_cell.length_c   1.000
_cell.angle_alpha   90.00
_cell.angle_beta   90.00
_cell.angle_gamma   90.00
#
_symmetry.space_group_name_H-M   'P 1'
#
loop_
_entity.id
_entity.type
_entity.pdbx_description
1 polymer ?
#
loop_
_entity_poly.entity_id
_entity_poly.type
_entity_poly.pdbx_seq_one_letter_code
_entity_poly.pdbx_strand_id
1 'polypeptide(L)'
;MVNHGISVELLQEVKRVCSEFYKMEREAKFKDSAPFKKLEDLMEGQDNGRNEVANGHDSVNKIEDMDWEDTIILLDNNEWPSKTHDF
;
A
#
# COMPACT_ATOMS: atom_id res chain seq x y z
N MET A 1 -22.32 -4.89 -6.00
CA MET A 1 -23.25 -4.06 -6.80
C MET A 1 -22.87 -4.23 -8.27
N VAL A 2 -23.82 -4.51 -9.15
CA VAL A 2 -23.61 -4.62 -10.61
C VAL A 2 -24.70 -3.80 -11.30
N ASN A 3 -24.51 -3.42 -12.57
CA ASN A 3 -25.43 -2.54 -13.34
C ASN A 3 -25.60 -1.13 -12.73
N HIS A 4 -24.50 -0.53 -12.29
CA HIS A 4 -24.46 0.80 -11.66
C HIS A 4 -24.52 1.99 -12.64
N GLY A 5 -24.59 1.76 -13.96
CA GLY A 5 -24.68 2.82 -14.97
C GLY A 5 -23.35 3.51 -15.32
N ILE A 6 -22.32 3.40 -14.47
CA ILE A 6 -20.94 3.84 -14.79
C ILE A 6 -20.37 3.00 -15.95
N SER A 7 -19.75 3.65 -16.94
CA SER A 7 -19.16 2.96 -18.09
C SER A 7 -17.94 2.12 -17.68
N VAL A 8 -17.77 0.97 -18.33
CA VAL A 8 -16.62 0.09 -18.09
C VAL A 8 -15.32 0.77 -18.49
N GLU A 9 -15.33 1.52 -19.58
CA GLU A 9 -14.18 2.31 -20.06
C GLU A 9 -13.70 3.30 -19.00
N LEU A 10 -14.63 4.05 -18.36
CA LEU A 10 -14.27 4.98 -17.29
C LEU A 10 -13.63 4.26 -16.10
N LEU A 11 -14.16 3.10 -15.70
CA LEU A 11 -13.57 2.30 -14.62
C LEU A 11 -12.17 1.79 -14.98
N GLN A 12 -11.92 1.45 -16.25
CA GLN A 12 -10.60 1.04 -16.73
C GLN A 12 -9.61 2.20 -16.70
N GLU A 13 -10.02 3.40 -17.12
CA GLU A 13 -9.17 4.59 -17.06
C GLU A 13 -8.85 4.99 -15.62
N VAL A 14 -9.84 5.03 -14.72
CA VAL A 14 -9.60 5.30 -13.28
C VAL A 14 -8.60 4.29 -12.72
N LYS A 15 -8.75 3.00 -13.03
CA LYS A 15 -7.79 1.96 -12.61
C LYS A 15 -6.39 2.23 -13.16
N ARG A 16 -6.26 2.59 -14.44
CA ARG A 16 -4.97 2.87 -15.10
C ARG A 16 -4.28 4.07 -14.44
N VAL A 17 -4.98 5.21 -14.37
CA VAL A 17 -4.47 6.47 -13.83
C VAL A 17 -4.04 6.32 -12.37
N CYS A 18 -4.86 5.70 -11.52
CA CYS A 18 -4.47 5.46 -10.12
C CYS A 18 -3.25 4.54 -9.99
N SER A 19 -3.13 3.53 -10.87
CA SER A 19 -1.98 2.60 -10.86
C SER A 19 -0.69 3.29 -11.30
N GLU A 20 -0.76 4.13 -12.33
CA GLU A 20 0.38 4.92 -12.83
C GLU A 20 0.83 5.95 -11.79
N PHE A 21 -0.12 6.67 -11.18
CA PHE A 21 0.16 7.60 -10.08
C PHE A 21 0.89 6.93 -8.92
N TYR A 22 0.43 5.75 -8.47
CA TYR A 22 1.11 5.02 -7.42
C TYR A 22 2.56 4.72 -7.81
N LYS A 23 2.79 4.14 -8.99
CA LYS A 23 4.14 3.77 -9.45
C LYS A 23 5.07 4.98 -9.60
N MET A 24 4.56 6.08 -10.16
CA MET A 24 5.39 7.24 -10.50
C MET A 24 5.64 8.17 -9.30
N GLU A 25 4.67 8.32 -8.41
CA GLU A 25 4.69 9.38 -7.39
C GLU A 25 4.71 8.86 -5.95
N ARG A 26 4.28 7.61 -5.72
CA ARG A 26 4.06 7.07 -4.36
C ARG A 26 4.97 5.92 -4.00
N GLU A 27 5.21 4.98 -4.91
CA GLU A 27 5.87 3.70 -4.62
C GLU A 27 7.23 3.89 -3.94
N ALA A 28 8.06 4.81 -4.46
CA ALA A 28 9.36 5.09 -3.87
C ALA A 28 9.26 5.61 -2.42
N LYS A 29 8.24 6.43 -2.11
CA LYS A 29 8.01 6.96 -0.76
C LYS A 29 7.44 5.89 0.16
N PHE A 30 6.55 5.03 -0.36
CA PHE A 30 6.01 3.90 0.40
C PHE A 30 7.11 2.90 0.79
N LYS A 31 8.07 2.62 -0.11
CA LYS A 31 9.24 1.78 0.22
C LYS A 31 10.16 2.38 1.29
N ASP A 32 10.13 3.70 1.48
CA ASP A 32 10.85 4.39 2.56
C ASP A 32 10.00 4.58 3.84
N SER A 33 8.74 4.12 3.83
CA SER A 33 7.79 4.34 4.92
C SER A 33 8.01 3.40 6.11
N ALA A 34 7.40 3.74 7.25
CA ALA A 34 7.46 2.93 8.47
C ALA A 34 6.86 1.52 8.30
N PRO A 35 5.70 1.32 7.64
CA PRO A 35 5.18 -0.02 7.37
C PRO A 35 6.17 -0.91 6.61
N PHE A 36 6.83 -0.37 5.58
CA PHE A 36 7.75 -1.14 4.76
C PHE A 36 9.00 -1.56 5.55
N LYS A 37 9.62 -0.61 6.25
CA LYS A 37 10.80 -0.87 7.11
C LYS A 37 10.49 -1.88 8.22
N LYS A 38 9.32 -1.77 8.87
CA LYS A 38 8.91 -2.70 9.93
C LYS A 38 8.76 -4.13 9.39
N LEU A 39 8.36 -4.31 8.13
CA LEU A 39 8.38 -5.63 7.49
C LEU A 39 9.79 -6.11 7.16
N GLU A 40 10.66 -5.26 6.62
CA GLU A 40 12.07 -5.63 6.37
C GLU A 40 12.75 -6.11 7.65
N ASP A 41 12.59 -5.38 8.77
CA ASP A 41 13.13 -5.74 10.08
C ASP A 41 12.64 -7.12 10.55
N LEU A 42 11.36 -7.45 10.31
CA LEU A 42 10.79 -8.76 10.66
C LEU A 42 11.36 -9.90 9.81
N MET A 43 11.54 -9.65 8.51
CA MET A 43 12.12 -10.61 7.58
C MET A 43 13.58 -10.90 7.93
N GLU A 44 14.37 -9.87 8.23
CA GLU A 44 15.77 -10.01 8.66
C GLU A 44 15.90 -10.69 10.04
N GLY A 45 14.96 -10.45 10.95
CA GLY A 45 14.90 -11.10 12.25
C GLY A 45 14.61 -12.61 12.16
N GLN A 46 13.82 -13.04 11.18
CA GLN A 46 13.53 -14.46 10.91
C GLN A 46 14.74 -15.21 10.36
N ASP A 47 15.51 -14.61 9.46
CA ASP A 47 16.70 -15.24 8.85
C ASP A 47 17.85 -15.45 9.86
N ASN A 48 17.92 -14.60 10.88
CA ASN A 48 18.96 -14.64 11.92
C ASN A 48 18.70 -15.66 13.05
N GLY A 49 17.76 -16.60 12.87
CA GLY A 49 17.59 -17.76 13.77
C GLY A 49 17.03 -17.46 15.17
N ARG A 50 16.50 -16.25 15.42
CA ARG A 50 15.77 -15.92 16.66
C ARG A 50 14.35 -16.47 16.61
N ASN A 51 14.24 -17.79 16.51
CA ASN A 51 13.02 -18.49 16.91
C ASN A 51 13.09 -18.71 18.42
N GLU A 52 12.58 -17.75 19.20
CA GLU A 52 12.11 -18.10 20.53
C GLU A 52 10.84 -18.92 20.36
N VAL A 53 11.01 -20.23 20.54
CA VAL A 53 9.93 -21.21 20.65
C VAL A 53 9.07 -20.83 21.85
N ALA A 54 7.98 -20.12 21.61
CA ALA A 54 6.88 -20.03 22.56
C ALA A 54 5.74 -20.91 22.02
N ASN A 55 5.54 -22.02 22.73
CA ASN A 55 4.51 -23.04 22.50
C ASN A 55 3.19 -22.51 21.94
N GLY A 56 2.76 -23.06 20.79
CA GLY A 56 1.38 -23.01 20.31
C GLY A 56 1.10 -21.94 19.25
N HIS A 57 1.03 -22.39 17.99
CA HIS A 57 0.32 -21.83 16.82
C HIS A 57 0.49 -20.33 16.40
N ASP A 58 0.80 -19.38 17.29
CA ASP A 58 0.53 -17.95 17.05
C ASP A 58 1.70 -16.98 17.37
N SER A 59 2.95 -17.42 17.53
CA SER A 59 4.07 -16.50 17.83
C SER A 59 4.84 -16.03 16.58
N VAL A 60 4.14 -15.70 15.50
CA VAL A 60 4.72 -14.81 14.46
C VAL A 60 4.71 -13.41 15.09
N ASN A 61 5.84 -12.69 15.04
CA ASN A 61 5.92 -11.29 15.46
C ASN A 61 4.95 -10.45 14.62
N LYS A 62 3.69 -10.40 15.06
CA LYS A 62 2.59 -9.81 14.33
C LYS A 62 2.57 -8.31 14.59
N ILE A 63 2.37 -7.55 13.52
CA ILE A 63 2.13 -6.12 13.58
C ILE A 63 0.62 -5.92 13.66
N GLU A 64 0.13 -5.40 14.79
CA GLU A 64 -1.32 -5.18 15.02
C GLU A 64 -1.70 -3.70 15.05
N ASP A 65 -0.72 -2.80 15.13
CA ASP A 65 -0.88 -1.35 15.34
C ASP A 65 -0.66 -0.52 14.07
N MET A 66 -0.55 -1.17 12.90
CA MET A 66 -0.17 -0.51 11.65
C MET A 66 -0.73 -1.23 10.44
N ASP A 67 -1.29 -0.46 9.52
CA ASP A 67 -1.81 -0.96 8.25
C ASP A 67 -0.72 -0.98 7.17
N TRP A 68 -0.70 -2.06 6.38
CA TRP A 68 0.11 -2.15 5.16
C TRP A 68 -0.63 -1.43 4.02
N GLU A 69 -0.62 -0.10 4.04
CA GLU A 69 -1.31 0.70 3.04
C GLU A 69 -0.60 2.01 2.69
N ASP A 70 -0.84 2.49 1.47
CA ASP A 70 -0.54 3.84 1.03
C ASP A 70 -1.84 4.50 0.56
N THR A 71 -2.38 5.39 1.39
CA THR A 71 -3.69 6.01 1.15
C THR A 71 -3.56 7.44 0.64
N ILE A 72 -4.42 7.81 -0.31
CA ILE A 72 -4.59 9.19 -0.79
C ILE A 72 -6.03 9.63 -0.55
N ILE A 73 -6.20 10.89 -0.15
CA ILE A 73 -7.51 11.50 -0.02
C ILE A 73 -7.52 12.70 -0.96
N LEU A 74 -8.48 12.69 -1.89
CA LEU A 74 -8.72 13.80 -2.81
C LEU A 74 -9.91 14.57 -2.27
N LEU A 75 -9.65 15.83 -1.91
CA LEU A 75 -10.65 16.81 -1.52
C LEU A 75 -10.66 17.91 -2.58
N ASP A 76 -11.77 18.64 -2.71
CA ASP A 76 -11.96 19.68 -3.75
C ASP A 76 -10.86 20.75 -3.79
N ASN A 77 -10.15 20.91 -2.67
CA ASN A 77 -9.12 21.90 -2.44
C ASN A 77 -7.69 21.31 -2.38
N ASN A 78 -7.51 20.04 -2.80
CA ASN A 78 -6.19 19.45 -2.98
C ASN A 78 -5.66 19.69 -4.40
N GLU A 79 -4.35 19.88 -4.53
CA GLU A 79 -3.71 19.86 -5.85
C GLU A 79 -3.72 18.44 -6.42
N TRP A 80 -4.01 18.34 -7.71
CA TRP A 80 -3.95 17.08 -8.43
C TRP A 80 -2.49 16.61 -8.60
N PRO A 81 -2.26 15.28 -8.68
CA PRO A 81 -0.96 14.73 -9.05
C PRO A 81 -0.44 15.35 -10.34
N SER A 82 0.74 15.97 -10.28
CA SER A 82 1.26 16.79 -11.40
C SER A 82 2.13 16.00 -12.38
N LYS A 83 2.63 14.82 -12.00
CA LYS A 83 3.47 13.99 -12.88
C LYS A 83 2.65 12.96 -13.66
N THR A 84 1.44 12.67 -13.20
CA THR A 84 0.50 11.78 -13.86
C THR A 84 -0.44 12.63 -14.72
N HIS A 85 -0.10 12.81 -15.99
CA HIS A 85 -0.74 13.79 -16.88
C HIS A 85 -2.25 13.57 -17.11
N ASP A 86 -2.72 12.34 -16.95
CA ASP A 86 -4.11 11.92 -17.18
C ASP A 86 -4.95 11.87 -15.90
N PHE A 87 -4.42 12.39 -14.79
CA PHE A 87 -5.13 12.47 -13.50
C PHE A 87 -6.16 13.61 -13.48
#